data_AF-A0A1S1R051-F1
#
_entry.id   AF-A0A1S1R051-F1
#
_cell.length_a   1.000
_cell.length_b   1.000
_cell.length_c   1.000
_cell.angle_alpha   90.00
_cell.angle_beta   90.00
_cell.angle_gamma   90.00
#
_symmetry.space_group_name_H-M   'P 1'
#
loop_
_entity.id
_entity.type
_entity.pdbx_description
1 polymer ?
#
loop_
_entity_poly.entity_id
_entity_poly.type
_entity_poly.pdbx_seq_one_letter_code
_entity_poly.pdbx_strand_id
1 'polypeptide(L)'
;MVSLAVVLAAALVTGAVWLFAVRDGGGTSSPTDHATTSVTPGPSSTLGGEPTPTSTTATTTTVRVYFHRGSADADQVEAVTRTVPRTAMPATAALGQLLAGPTEAERAAGYTSFFSARTAGTLHRLTVENGVAYADFADLRQIIPNASSSYGSAALLAELNATLRQFSTVRSTIYSFDNDAVAFYSWLQLVTPRVEGTNAVAGVYAARQFLADVAGMTDPAGTAFRVVGADNAEVDVYPRSENGAPVKAAVTTVSLRRGTASWSVTGAATATIVVDEPARAATVVSPLRVRGRALAFEGTVAVQVLGGPEAAVKRLGEGFVTGGGDVSRPFEGSVSFSPRPSERGWVVFAERSARDGSVWRLTAVPVLFGPSSQ
;
A
#
# COMPACT_ATOMS: atom_id res chain seq x y z
N MET A 1 -11.74 -47.66 34.65
CA MET A 1 -11.29 -47.07 35.93
C MET A 1 -10.56 -45.78 35.59
N VAL A 2 -11.32 -44.68 35.44
CA VAL A 2 -11.31 -43.49 36.32
C VAL A 2 -9.92 -42.85 36.46
N SER A 3 -9.71 -41.73 35.78
CA SER A 3 -9.52 -40.44 36.48
C SER A 3 -9.65 -39.26 35.51
N LEU A 4 -10.54 -38.38 35.93
CA LEU A 4 -11.00 -37.11 35.40
C LEU A 4 -10.09 -36.00 35.92
N ALA A 5 -9.67 -35.05 35.09
CA ALA A 5 -9.19 -33.75 35.57
C ALA A 5 -9.46 -32.67 34.51
N VAL A 6 -10.57 -31.96 34.71
CA VAL A 6 -10.91 -30.70 34.06
C VAL A 6 -10.35 -29.59 34.96
N VAL A 7 -9.57 -28.66 34.41
CA VAL A 7 -9.21 -27.41 35.11
C VAL A 7 -9.80 -26.24 34.34
N LEU A 8 -10.84 -25.66 34.93
CA LEU A 8 -11.40 -24.35 34.62
C LEU A 8 -10.50 -23.28 35.24
N ALA A 9 -10.16 -22.23 34.50
CA ALA A 9 -9.61 -21.00 35.07
C ALA A 9 -10.46 -19.81 34.59
N ALA A 10 -11.25 -19.28 35.53
CA ALA A 10 -11.97 -18.02 35.41
C ALA A 10 -11.11 -16.90 36.02
N ALA A 11 -11.05 -15.74 35.36
CA ALA A 11 -10.53 -14.52 35.97
C ALA A 11 -11.48 -13.35 35.70
N LEU A 12 -11.97 -12.77 36.80
CA LEU A 12 -12.85 -11.62 36.91
C LEU A 12 -12.22 -10.36 36.28
N VAL A 13 -13.05 -9.55 35.61
CA VAL A 13 -12.82 -8.11 35.45
C VAL A 13 -13.99 -7.39 36.12
N THR A 14 -13.68 -6.66 37.19
CA THR A 14 -14.61 -5.77 37.91
C THR A 14 -14.81 -4.48 37.11
N GLY A 15 -16.05 -4.21 36.70
CA GLY A 15 -16.46 -2.93 36.14
C GLY A 15 -16.83 -1.94 37.24
N ALA A 16 -16.22 -0.76 37.23
CA ALA A 16 -16.65 0.38 38.04
C ALA A 16 -17.57 1.27 37.19
N VAL A 17 -18.86 1.25 37.52
CA VAL A 17 -19.91 2.14 37.04
C VAL A 17 -19.86 3.41 37.87
N TRP A 18 -19.82 4.59 37.23
CA TRP A 18 -20.20 5.84 37.87
C TRP A 18 -21.62 6.21 37.43
N LEU A 19 -22.54 6.06 38.38
CA LEU A 19 -23.92 6.52 38.34
C LEU A 19 -23.98 7.82 39.13
N PHE A 20 -24.42 8.93 38.52
CA PHE A 20 -24.90 10.08 39.28
C PHE A 20 -26.39 10.30 39.01
N ALA A 21 -27.09 10.46 40.12
CA ALA A 21 -28.52 10.38 40.29
C ALA A 21 -29.28 11.57 39.69
N VAL A 22 -30.43 11.24 39.13
CA VAL A 22 -31.57 12.13 38.92
C VAL A 22 -32.20 12.44 40.29
N ARG A 23 -32.59 13.69 40.52
CA ARG A 23 -33.52 14.08 41.58
C ARG A 23 -34.69 14.84 40.95
N ASP A 24 -35.89 14.31 41.19
CA ASP A 24 -37.18 14.83 40.75
C ASP A 24 -37.57 16.15 41.41
N GLY A 25 -38.34 16.94 40.67
CA GLY A 25 -39.14 18.06 41.17
C GLY A 25 -40.27 18.36 40.19
N GLY A 26 -41.45 17.78 40.44
CA GLY A 26 -42.66 18.01 39.65
C GLY A 26 -43.31 19.37 39.90
N GLY A 27 -44.10 19.81 38.91
CA GLY A 27 -44.99 20.96 39.00
C GLY A 27 -45.81 21.10 37.71
N THR A 28 -47.10 20.82 37.81
CA THR A 28 -48.11 20.93 36.75
C THR A 28 -48.68 22.35 36.63
N SER A 29 -49.25 22.64 35.45
CA SER A 29 -50.42 23.51 35.15
C SER A 29 -50.23 24.75 34.24
N SER A 30 -50.81 24.59 33.04
CA SER A 30 -51.65 25.48 32.21
C SER A 30 -51.19 26.82 31.57
N PRO A 31 -51.78 27.18 30.41
CA PRO A 31 -51.35 28.26 29.53
C PRO A 31 -52.14 29.57 29.74
N THR A 32 -51.58 30.72 29.33
CA THR A 32 -52.37 31.92 29.02
C THR A 32 -51.62 32.82 28.03
N ASP A 33 -52.42 33.42 27.15
CA ASP A 33 -52.10 34.28 26.01
C ASP A 33 -51.04 35.37 26.25
N HIS A 34 -50.40 35.83 25.16
CA HIS A 34 -50.54 37.23 24.73
C HIS A 34 -49.89 37.51 23.35
N ALA A 35 -50.76 38.03 22.47
CA ALA A 35 -50.52 39.13 21.53
C ALA A 35 -49.68 38.93 20.25
N THR A 36 -50.42 38.73 19.16
CA THR A 36 -50.11 39.15 17.78
C THR A 36 -49.67 40.61 17.69
N THR A 37 -48.60 40.89 16.95
CA THR A 37 -48.39 42.21 16.31
C THR A 37 -48.11 42.02 14.82
N SER A 38 -49.09 42.46 14.03
CA SER A 38 -49.02 42.64 12.59
C SER A 38 -48.15 43.86 12.26
N VAL A 39 -47.22 43.74 11.31
CA VAL A 39 -46.54 44.89 10.70
C VAL A 39 -46.91 44.96 9.22
N THR A 40 -47.54 46.08 8.87
CA THR A 40 -47.98 46.51 7.53
C THR A 40 -46.78 46.89 6.64
N PRO A 41 -46.81 46.62 5.32
CA PRO A 41 -45.76 47.07 4.38
C PRO A 41 -45.96 48.52 3.94
N GLY A 42 -44.87 49.30 3.92
CA GLY A 42 -44.79 50.64 3.30
C GLY A 42 -43.96 50.61 1.99
N PRO A 43 -44.17 51.55 1.05
CA PRO A 43 -43.82 51.38 -0.36
C PRO A 43 -42.37 51.76 -0.73
N SER A 44 -41.94 51.20 -1.88
CA SER A 44 -40.66 51.36 -2.58
C SER A 44 -40.29 52.77 -3.02
N SER A 45 -38.98 53.07 -3.02
CA SER A 45 -38.11 53.69 -4.08
C SER A 45 -36.78 54.10 -3.42
N THR A 46 -35.56 54.09 -3.98
CA THR A 46 -35.01 53.97 -5.34
C THR A 46 -33.48 53.68 -5.25
N LEU A 47 -32.91 53.09 -6.32
CA LEU A 47 -31.52 53.23 -6.82
C LEU A 47 -30.32 52.82 -5.93
N GLY A 48 -29.80 51.62 -6.20
CA GLY A 48 -28.40 51.24 -5.95
C GLY A 48 -28.04 50.10 -6.89
N GLY A 49 -27.14 50.35 -7.85
CA GLY A 49 -26.84 49.43 -8.95
C GLY A 49 -26.48 48.03 -8.49
N GLU A 50 -27.16 47.05 -9.06
CA GLU A 50 -26.78 45.64 -9.01
C GLU A 50 -25.35 45.53 -9.58
N PRO A 51 -24.36 45.02 -8.82
CA PRO A 51 -23.08 44.72 -9.41
C PRO A 51 -23.32 43.63 -10.44
N THR A 52 -23.20 43.99 -11.72
CA THR A 52 -23.13 43.04 -12.82
C THR A 52 -22.13 41.96 -12.40
N PRO A 53 -22.52 40.67 -12.28
CA PRO A 53 -21.54 39.63 -12.04
C PRO A 53 -20.60 39.70 -13.23
N THR A 54 -19.37 40.13 -12.98
CA THR A 54 -18.30 40.06 -13.97
C THR A 54 -18.07 38.57 -14.19
N SER A 55 -18.75 38.00 -15.18
CA SER A 55 -18.49 36.64 -15.66
C SER A 55 -17.08 36.63 -16.24
N THR A 56 -16.09 36.42 -15.39
CA THR A 56 -14.76 36.04 -15.82
C THR A 56 -14.94 34.70 -16.54
N THR A 57 -14.86 34.70 -17.87
CA THR A 57 -14.92 33.48 -18.68
C THR A 57 -13.83 32.54 -18.20
N ALA A 58 -14.18 31.58 -17.33
CA ALA A 58 -13.25 30.60 -16.81
C ALA A 58 -12.68 29.83 -18.01
N THR A 59 -11.37 29.89 -18.20
CA THR A 59 -10.73 29.17 -19.31
C THR A 59 -10.81 27.68 -19.04
N THR A 60 -11.49 26.95 -19.92
CA THR A 60 -11.68 25.50 -19.81
C THR A 60 -10.84 24.73 -20.82
N THR A 61 -10.76 23.42 -20.64
CA THR A 61 -10.19 22.47 -21.59
C THR A 61 -11.03 21.21 -21.58
N THR A 62 -11.03 20.50 -22.69
CA THR A 62 -11.81 19.29 -22.87
C THR A 62 -10.94 18.06 -22.62
N VAL A 63 -11.47 17.09 -21.88
CA VAL A 63 -10.87 15.76 -21.66
C VAL A 63 -11.89 14.68 -21.99
N ARG A 64 -11.43 13.47 -22.33
CA ARG A 64 -12.31 12.31 -22.48
C ARG A 64 -12.20 11.41 -21.25
N VAL A 65 -13.32 10.85 -20.84
CA VAL A 65 -13.42 9.74 -19.89
C VAL A 65 -14.12 8.58 -20.57
N TYR A 66 -13.88 7.35 -20.12
CA TYR A 66 -14.40 6.17 -20.79
C TYR A 66 -15.27 5.37 -19.82
N PHE A 67 -16.50 5.09 -20.22
CA PHE A 67 -17.50 4.36 -19.43
C PHE A 67 -18.13 3.25 -20.27
N HIS A 68 -18.69 2.25 -19.60
CA HIS A 68 -19.49 1.24 -20.28
C HIS A 68 -20.84 1.80 -20.71
N ARG A 69 -21.42 1.24 -21.77
CA ARG A 69 -22.75 1.59 -22.24
C ARG A 69 -23.44 0.40 -22.91
N GLY A 70 -24.37 -0.24 -22.20
CA GLY A 70 -25.25 -1.28 -22.78
C GLY A 70 -24.59 -2.56 -23.32
N SER A 71 -23.26 -2.67 -23.34
CA SER A 71 -22.54 -3.87 -23.80
C SER A 71 -22.40 -4.91 -22.68
N ALA A 72 -22.52 -6.19 -23.05
CA ALA A 72 -22.19 -7.32 -22.18
C ALA A 72 -20.68 -7.62 -22.16
N ASP A 73 -19.90 -6.99 -23.04
CA ASP A 73 -18.46 -7.15 -23.13
C ASP A 73 -17.76 -6.19 -22.16
N ALA A 74 -16.91 -6.74 -21.29
CA ALA A 74 -16.24 -5.98 -20.23
C ALA A 74 -15.10 -5.07 -20.72
N ASP A 75 -14.66 -5.22 -21.96
CA ASP A 75 -13.57 -4.44 -22.55
C ASP A 75 -14.07 -3.28 -23.44
N GLN A 76 -15.38 -3.20 -23.68
CA GLN A 76 -15.98 -2.17 -24.51
C GLN A 76 -16.42 -0.96 -23.68
N VAL A 77 -15.66 0.12 -23.85
CA VAL A 77 -15.93 1.42 -23.23
C VAL A 77 -16.07 2.51 -24.28
N GLU A 78 -16.99 3.43 -24.05
CA GLU A 78 -17.28 4.56 -24.92
C GLU A 78 -16.73 5.86 -24.33
N ALA A 79 -16.18 6.72 -25.19
CA ALA A 79 -15.66 8.01 -24.79
C ALA A 79 -16.78 9.02 -24.51
N VAL A 80 -16.77 9.62 -23.33
CA VAL A 80 -17.60 10.75 -22.94
C VAL A 80 -16.72 11.98 -22.76
N THR A 81 -17.16 13.10 -23.33
CA THR A 81 -16.40 14.35 -23.34
C THR A 81 -16.76 15.19 -22.11
N ARG A 82 -15.76 15.60 -21.34
CA ARG A 82 -15.91 16.46 -20.16
C ARG A 82 -15.16 17.78 -20.33
N THR A 83 -15.79 18.85 -19.87
CA THR A 83 -15.17 20.18 -19.78
C THR A 83 -14.64 20.36 -18.37
N VAL A 84 -13.34 20.63 -18.25
CA VAL A 84 -12.66 20.86 -16.97
C VAL A 84 -11.96 22.22 -16.98
N PRO A 85 -11.63 22.80 -15.81
CA PRO A 85 -10.74 23.96 -15.76
C PRO A 85 -9.44 23.68 -16.51
N ARG A 86 -8.89 24.69 -17.19
CA ARG A 86 -7.60 24.55 -17.90
C ARG A 86 -6.52 24.06 -16.94
N THR A 87 -5.79 23.02 -17.33
CA THR A 87 -4.77 22.37 -16.51
C THR A 87 -3.54 21.99 -17.32
N ALA A 88 -2.37 22.01 -16.68
CA ALA A 88 -1.15 21.43 -17.23
C ALA A 88 -1.08 19.90 -17.07
N MET A 89 -2.02 19.30 -16.31
CA MET A 89 -2.08 17.86 -16.01
C MET A 89 -3.38 17.24 -16.53
N PRO A 90 -3.59 17.18 -17.86
CA PRO A 90 -4.85 16.72 -18.44
C PRO A 90 -5.16 15.24 -18.13
N ALA A 91 -4.14 14.39 -17.99
CA ALA A 91 -4.32 13.00 -17.60
C ALA A 91 -4.87 12.85 -16.17
N THR A 92 -4.35 13.65 -15.22
CA THR A 92 -4.84 13.68 -13.84
C THR A 92 -6.28 14.20 -13.79
N ALA A 93 -6.60 15.23 -14.57
CA ALA A 93 -7.96 15.75 -14.64
C ALA A 93 -8.94 14.73 -15.25
N ALA A 94 -8.55 14.03 -16.33
CA ALA A 94 -9.35 12.97 -16.95
C ALA A 94 -9.61 11.82 -15.97
N LEU A 95 -8.56 11.32 -15.30
CA LEU A 95 -8.70 10.25 -14.30
C LEU A 95 -9.56 10.70 -13.11
N GLY A 96 -9.41 11.94 -12.65
CA GLY A 96 -10.27 12.50 -11.60
C GLY A 96 -11.75 12.57 -12.00
N GLN A 97 -12.05 12.92 -13.26
CA GLN A 97 -13.42 12.87 -13.79
C GLN A 97 -13.96 11.45 -13.91
N LEU A 98 -13.13 10.48 -14.33
CA LEU A 98 -13.50 9.06 -14.36
C LEU A 98 -13.88 8.56 -12.95
N LEU A 99 -13.05 8.85 -11.95
CA LEU A 99 -13.27 8.45 -10.56
C LEU A 99 -14.52 9.09 -9.94
N ALA A 100 -14.99 10.23 -10.45
CA ALA A 100 -16.26 10.82 -10.03
C ALA A 100 -17.48 10.07 -10.62
N GLY A 101 -17.26 9.23 -11.63
CA GLY A 101 -18.27 8.42 -12.30
C GLY A 101 -19.17 9.19 -13.27
N PRO A 102 -20.12 8.47 -13.89
CA PRO A 102 -21.09 9.05 -14.81
C PRO A 102 -22.02 10.07 -14.12
N THR A 103 -22.24 11.20 -14.79
CA THR A 103 -23.23 12.21 -14.35
C THR A 103 -24.65 11.64 -14.44
N GLU A 104 -25.62 12.33 -13.85
CA GLU A 104 -27.02 11.92 -13.94
C GLU A 104 -27.54 11.88 -15.38
N ALA A 105 -27.18 12.87 -16.20
CA ALA A 105 -27.51 12.90 -17.63
C ALA A 105 -26.87 11.74 -18.40
N GLU A 106 -25.62 11.39 -18.10
CA GLU A 106 -24.95 10.25 -18.73
C GLU A 106 -25.55 8.92 -18.30
N ARG A 107 -25.93 8.76 -17.02
CA ARG A 107 -26.66 7.59 -16.55
C ARG A 107 -28.00 7.45 -17.26
N ALA A 108 -28.73 8.55 -17.45
CA ALA A 108 -29.97 8.57 -18.23
C ALA A 108 -29.73 8.21 -19.71
N ALA A 109 -28.53 8.49 -20.24
CA ALA A 109 -28.11 8.08 -21.59
C ALA A 109 -27.57 6.63 -21.68
N GLY A 110 -27.57 5.89 -20.56
CA GLY A 110 -27.20 4.47 -20.48
C GLY A 110 -25.75 4.20 -20.09
N TYR A 111 -24.98 5.22 -19.69
CA TYR A 111 -23.60 5.02 -19.24
C TYR A 111 -23.53 4.45 -17.81
N THR A 112 -22.67 3.47 -17.60
CA THR A 112 -22.43 2.80 -16.32
C THR A 112 -20.95 2.71 -16.01
N SER A 113 -20.61 2.61 -14.72
CA SER A 113 -19.24 2.45 -14.22
C SER A 113 -19.29 1.93 -12.78
N PHE A 114 -18.18 1.34 -12.31
CA PHE A 114 -17.97 1.11 -10.88
C PHE A 114 -17.76 2.43 -10.11
N PHE A 115 -17.24 3.45 -10.78
CA PHE A 115 -16.96 4.74 -10.18
C PHE A 115 -18.24 5.56 -10.00
N SER A 116 -18.26 6.33 -8.92
CA SER A 116 -19.37 7.20 -8.53
C SER A 116 -18.85 8.37 -7.70
N ALA A 117 -19.74 9.24 -7.23
CA ALA A 117 -19.37 10.30 -6.30
C ALA A 117 -18.62 9.79 -5.05
N ARG A 118 -18.80 8.52 -4.64
CA ARG A 118 -18.08 7.89 -3.51
C ARG A 118 -16.61 7.61 -3.79
N THR A 119 -16.23 7.44 -5.06
CA THR A 119 -14.83 7.23 -5.47
C THR A 119 -14.17 8.54 -5.92
N ALA A 120 -14.90 9.66 -5.91
CA ALA A 120 -14.32 10.96 -6.22
C ALA A 120 -13.23 11.30 -5.19
N GLY A 121 -12.08 11.78 -5.68
CA GLY A 121 -10.97 12.20 -4.80
C GLY A 121 -10.14 11.06 -4.20
N THR A 122 -10.35 9.80 -4.61
CA THR A 122 -9.52 8.66 -4.14
C THR A 122 -8.15 8.59 -4.82
N LEU A 123 -7.88 9.37 -5.86
CA LEU A 123 -6.56 9.44 -6.48
C LEU A 123 -5.56 10.12 -5.54
N HIS A 124 -4.55 9.38 -5.10
CA HIS A 124 -3.42 9.93 -4.35
C HIS A 124 -2.39 10.57 -5.27
N ARG A 125 -2.04 9.89 -6.37
CA ARG A 125 -1.01 10.36 -7.30
C ARG A 125 -1.17 9.77 -8.69
N LEU A 126 -0.84 10.56 -9.70
CA LEU A 126 -0.61 10.08 -11.07
C LEU A 126 0.74 10.63 -11.57
N THR A 127 1.63 9.73 -11.99
CA THR A 127 2.92 10.10 -12.60
C THR A 127 3.06 9.37 -13.94
N VAL A 128 3.61 10.04 -14.96
CA VAL A 128 3.89 9.42 -16.26
C VAL A 128 5.38 9.48 -16.53
N GLU A 129 6.02 8.32 -16.65
CA GLU A 129 7.45 8.21 -16.89
C GLU A 129 7.77 7.09 -17.87
N ASN A 130 8.66 7.35 -18.82
CA ASN A 130 9.10 6.37 -19.83
C ASN A 130 7.93 5.68 -20.59
N GLY A 131 6.79 6.36 -20.72
CA GLY A 131 5.61 5.78 -21.35
C GLY A 131 4.68 5.01 -20.40
N VAL A 132 4.97 4.95 -19.10
CA VAL A 132 4.16 4.23 -18.11
C VAL A 132 3.44 5.23 -17.22
N ALA A 133 2.12 5.13 -17.11
CA ALA A 133 1.32 5.89 -16.16
C ALA A 133 1.14 5.09 -14.86
N TYR A 134 1.66 5.62 -13.75
CA TYR A 134 1.52 5.07 -12.40
C TYR A 134 0.41 5.84 -11.67
N ALA A 135 -0.73 5.20 -11.47
CA ALA A 135 -1.88 5.77 -10.75
C ALA A 135 -2.07 5.06 -9.40
N ASP A 136 -1.93 5.83 -8.33
CA ASP A 136 -2.08 5.37 -6.95
C ASP A 136 -3.41 5.87 -6.37
N PHE A 137 -4.18 4.96 -5.80
CA PHE A 137 -5.50 5.25 -5.23
C PHE A 137 -5.53 4.91 -3.74
N ALA A 138 -6.49 5.51 -3.02
CA ALA A 138 -6.95 4.95 -1.76
C ALA A 138 -7.50 3.53 -1.98
N ASP A 139 -7.48 2.71 -0.95
CA ASP A 139 -8.03 1.35 -1.02
C ASP A 139 -9.52 1.34 -1.42
N LEU A 140 -9.80 0.90 -2.66
CA LEU A 140 -11.14 0.89 -3.22
C LEU A 140 -11.95 -0.36 -2.85
N ARG A 141 -11.35 -1.36 -2.19
CA ARG A 141 -11.97 -2.67 -1.94
C ARG A 141 -13.29 -2.59 -1.18
N GLN A 142 -13.41 -1.62 -0.26
CA GLN A 142 -14.63 -1.41 0.52
C GLN A 142 -15.67 -0.52 -0.20
N ILE A 143 -15.24 0.26 -1.21
CA ILE A 143 -16.10 1.22 -1.92
C ILE A 143 -16.77 0.55 -3.13
N ILE A 144 -16.01 -0.25 -3.86
CA ILE A 144 -16.43 -0.97 -5.07
C ILE A 144 -16.12 -2.48 -4.99
N PRO A 145 -16.60 -3.21 -3.95
CA PRO A 145 -16.19 -4.59 -3.67
C PRO A 145 -16.44 -5.57 -4.82
N ASN A 146 -17.41 -5.29 -5.71
CA ASN A 146 -17.76 -6.18 -6.82
C ASN A 146 -16.84 -6.04 -8.04
N ALA A 147 -15.92 -5.08 -8.05
CA ALA A 147 -14.96 -4.90 -9.14
C ALA A 147 -13.89 -6.01 -9.20
N SER A 148 -13.78 -6.87 -8.19
CA SER A 148 -12.91 -8.06 -8.21
C SER A 148 -13.55 -9.32 -8.81
N SER A 149 -14.78 -9.23 -9.32
CA SER A 149 -15.37 -10.31 -10.12
C SER A 149 -14.67 -10.44 -11.47
N SER A 150 -14.79 -11.58 -12.15
CA SER A 150 -14.17 -11.80 -13.47
C SER A 150 -14.55 -10.72 -14.50
N TYR A 151 -15.84 -10.39 -14.59
CA TYR A 151 -16.32 -9.27 -15.41
C TYR A 151 -15.85 -7.92 -14.87
N GLY A 152 -15.95 -7.73 -13.55
CA GLY A 152 -15.64 -6.45 -12.91
C GLY A 152 -14.19 -6.02 -13.05
N SER A 153 -13.25 -6.96 -13.00
CA SER A 153 -11.82 -6.66 -13.10
C SER A 153 -11.46 -6.20 -14.52
N ALA A 154 -12.02 -6.88 -15.53
CA ALA A 154 -11.88 -6.49 -16.92
C ALA A 154 -12.50 -5.11 -17.19
N ALA A 155 -13.72 -4.86 -16.70
CA ALA A 155 -14.43 -3.60 -16.84
C ALA A 155 -13.71 -2.43 -16.15
N LEU A 156 -13.29 -2.59 -14.90
CA LEU A 156 -12.53 -1.57 -14.17
C LEU A 156 -11.24 -1.19 -14.93
N LEU A 157 -10.49 -2.19 -15.39
CA LEU A 157 -9.25 -1.97 -16.13
C LEU A 157 -9.51 -1.36 -17.51
N ALA A 158 -10.60 -1.70 -18.20
CA ALA A 158 -10.95 -1.11 -19.48
C ALA A 158 -11.16 0.41 -19.35
N GLU A 159 -11.95 0.86 -18.37
CA GLU A 159 -12.20 2.29 -18.12
C GLU A 159 -10.93 3.05 -17.76
N LEU A 160 -10.13 2.50 -16.81
CA LEU A 160 -8.87 3.11 -16.38
C LEU A 160 -7.86 3.18 -17.54
N ASN A 161 -7.67 2.07 -18.25
CA ASN A 161 -6.69 1.97 -19.34
C ASN A 161 -7.08 2.87 -20.51
N ALA A 162 -8.34 2.88 -20.96
CA ALA A 162 -8.79 3.72 -22.05
C ALA A 162 -8.64 5.21 -21.71
N THR A 163 -8.99 5.59 -20.47
CA THR A 163 -8.87 6.96 -19.99
C THR A 163 -7.41 7.43 -19.93
N LEU A 164 -6.46 6.59 -19.53
CA LEU A 164 -5.04 6.99 -19.46
C LEU A 164 -4.31 6.86 -20.80
N ARG A 165 -4.60 5.82 -21.58
CA ARG A 165 -3.91 5.55 -22.87
C ARG A 165 -4.39 6.45 -24.01
N GLN A 166 -5.42 7.27 -23.81
CA GLN A 166 -5.79 8.32 -24.78
C GLN A 166 -4.66 9.34 -25.01
N PHE A 167 -3.76 9.50 -24.02
CA PHE A 167 -2.62 10.39 -24.11
C PHE A 167 -1.44 9.65 -24.76
N SER A 168 -0.92 10.17 -25.87
CA SER A 168 0.14 9.53 -26.66
C SER A 168 1.45 9.28 -25.90
N THR A 169 1.66 9.99 -24.79
CA THR A 169 2.78 9.77 -23.87
C THR A 169 2.58 8.56 -22.97
N VAL A 170 1.42 7.92 -22.96
CA VAL A 170 1.08 6.76 -22.12
C VAL A 170 0.93 5.51 -23.00
N ARG A 171 1.90 4.60 -22.89
CA ARG A 171 1.99 3.30 -23.58
C ARG A 171 1.53 2.15 -22.69
N SER A 172 1.70 2.27 -21.38
CA SER A 172 1.26 1.30 -20.39
C SER A 172 0.83 1.96 -19.08
N THR A 173 0.22 1.18 -18.21
CA THR A 173 -0.44 1.64 -16.98
C THR A 173 -0.12 0.68 -15.84
N ILE A 174 0.12 1.23 -14.66
CA ILE A 174 0.32 0.51 -13.40
C ILE A 174 -0.57 1.18 -12.35
N TYR A 175 -1.30 0.34 -11.62
CA TYR A 175 -2.23 0.78 -10.59
C TYR A 175 -1.82 0.26 -9.21
N SER A 176 -2.09 1.03 -8.16
CA SER A 176 -1.78 0.65 -6.78
C SER A 176 -2.82 1.18 -5.78
N PHE A 177 -2.88 0.54 -4.61
CA PHE A 177 -3.55 1.06 -3.42
C PHE A 177 -2.55 1.51 -2.39
N ASP A 178 -2.53 2.77 -1.97
CA ASP A 178 -1.60 3.25 -0.94
C ASP A 178 -0.12 2.88 -1.24
N ASN A 179 0.29 2.97 -2.51
CA ASN A 179 1.57 2.53 -3.10
C ASN A 179 1.76 1.00 -3.15
N ASP A 180 0.67 0.25 -3.03
CA ASP A 180 0.61 -1.20 -3.08
C ASP A 180 0.02 -1.73 -4.39
N ALA A 181 0.89 -1.94 -5.39
CA ALA A 181 0.48 -2.55 -6.66
C ALA A 181 0.00 -3.99 -6.47
N VAL A 182 0.66 -4.77 -5.60
CA VAL A 182 0.27 -6.16 -5.33
C VAL A 182 -1.15 -6.23 -4.77
N ALA A 183 -1.50 -5.40 -3.79
CA ALA A 183 -2.85 -5.33 -3.24
C ALA A 183 -3.90 -5.00 -4.31
N PHE A 184 -3.59 -4.07 -5.23
CA PHE A 184 -4.49 -3.74 -6.34
C PHE A 184 -4.72 -4.94 -7.27
N TYR A 185 -3.66 -5.56 -7.80
CA TYR A 185 -3.80 -6.64 -8.77
C TYR A 185 -4.28 -7.95 -8.14
N SER A 186 -3.83 -8.30 -6.93
CA SER A 186 -4.32 -9.47 -6.20
C SER A 186 -5.80 -9.34 -5.84
N TRP A 187 -6.29 -8.14 -5.51
CA TRP A 187 -7.72 -7.91 -5.35
C TRP A 187 -8.49 -8.22 -6.64
N LEU A 188 -7.94 -7.85 -7.80
CA LEU A 188 -8.50 -8.19 -9.11
C LEU A 188 -8.23 -9.64 -9.55
N GLN A 189 -7.56 -10.45 -8.72
CA GLN A 189 -7.15 -11.83 -9.03
C GLN A 189 -6.20 -11.92 -10.23
N LEU A 190 -5.36 -10.90 -10.40
CA LEU A 190 -4.37 -10.78 -11.47
C LEU A 190 -2.95 -10.81 -10.92
N VAL A 191 -2.02 -11.15 -11.80
CA VAL A 191 -0.58 -11.01 -11.54
C VAL A 191 -0.21 -9.53 -11.66
N THR A 192 0.55 -9.03 -10.70
CA THR A 192 1.05 -7.65 -10.75
C THR A 192 2.00 -7.49 -11.93
N PRO A 193 1.73 -6.56 -12.86
CA PRO A 193 2.68 -6.28 -13.93
C PRO A 193 4.00 -5.76 -13.36
N ARG A 194 5.11 -6.12 -14.01
CA ARG A 194 6.43 -5.62 -13.62
C ARG A 194 6.42 -4.09 -13.67
N VAL A 195 6.69 -3.47 -12.53
CA VAL A 195 6.85 -2.02 -12.41
C VAL A 195 8.28 -1.66 -12.84
N GLU A 196 8.43 -1.16 -14.06
CA GLU A 196 9.71 -0.64 -14.56
C GLU A 196 9.93 0.82 -14.10
N GLY A 197 11.13 1.36 -14.31
CA GLY A 197 11.45 2.76 -14.03
C GLY A 197 12.24 3.00 -12.75
N THR A 198 12.61 4.27 -12.54
CA THR A 198 13.50 4.71 -11.46
C THR A 198 12.89 5.79 -10.56
N ASN A 199 11.56 5.95 -10.62
CA ASN A 199 10.82 6.78 -9.68
C ASN A 199 10.59 6.11 -8.32
N ALA A 200 9.97 6.87 -7.42
CA ALA A 200 9.61 6.42 -6.08
C ALA A 200 8.67 5.20 -6.09
N VAL A 201 7.69 5.13 -7.00
CA VAL A 201 6.73 4.02 -7.08
C VAL A 201 7.45 2.71 -7.44
N ALA A 202 8.31 2.75 -8.45
CA ALA A 202 9.16 1.62 -8.83
C ALA A 202 10.11 1.21 -7.70
N GLY A 203 10.63 2.18 -6.94
CA GLY A 203 11.48 1.92 -5.77
C GLY A 203 10.72 1.21 -4.64
N VAL A 204 9.54 1.70 -4.28
CA VAL A 204 8.66 1.05 -3.29
C VAL A 204 8.29 -0.36 -3.74
N TYR A 205 7.92 -0.53 -5.02
CA TYR A 205 7.60 -1.84 -5.59
C TYR A 205 8.77 -2.81 -5.47
N ALA A 206 9.97 -2.41 -5.90
CA ALA A 206 11.18 -3.23 -5.83
C ALA A 206 11.49 -3.65 -4.38
N ALA A 207 11.40 -2.73 -3.42
CA ALA A 207 11.64 -3.03 -2.02
C ALA A 207 10.65 -4.06 -1.45
N ARG A 208 9.37 -3.96 -1.81
CA ARG A 208 8.32 -4.86 -1.32
C ARG A 208 8.42 -6.25 -1.96
N GLN A 209 8.67 -6.32 -3.27
CA GLN A 209 8.88 -7.58 -3.97
C GLN A 209 10.08 -8.34 -3.42
N PHE A 210 11.19 -7.65 -3.17
CA PHE A 210 12.34 -8.27 -2.51
C PHE A 210 11.95 -8.88 -1.16
N LEU A 211 11.28 -8.13 -0.29
CA LEU A 211 10.89 -8.65 1.02
C LEU A 211 9.90 -9.81 0.93
N ALA A 212 8.96 -9.77 -0.03
CA ALA A 212 7.99 -10.84 -0.25
C ALA A 212 8.62 -12.09 -0.85
N ASP A 213 9.23 -11.95 -2.03
CA ASP A 213 9.63 -13.06 -2.89
C ASP A 213 11.01 -13.61 -2.51
N VAL A 214 11.92 -12.75 -2.04
CA VAL A 214 13.27 -13.17 -1.59
C VAL A 214 13.26 -13.48 -0.10
N ALA A 215 12.78 -12.56 0.71
CA ALA A 215 12.94 -12.65 2.16
C ALA A 215 11.79 -13.39 2.88
N GLY A 216 10.67 -13.66 2.21
CA GLY A 216 9.55 -14.42 2.79
C GLY A 216 8.66 -13.64 3.76
N MET A 217 8.60 -12.31 3.65
CA MET A 217 7.66 -11.47 4.38
C MET A 217 6.28 -11.51 3.71
N THR A 218 5.23 -11.80 4.47
CA THR A 218 3.86 -11.85 3.93
C THR A 218 3.27 -10.44 3.85
N ASP A 219 2.76 -10.07 2.68
CA ASP A 219 2.08 -8.77 2.41
C ASP A 219 2.80 -7.53 3.01
N PRO A 220 4.08 -7.30 2.65
CA PRO A 220 4.86 -6.18 3.16
C PRO A 220 4.19 -4.84 2.80
N ALA A 221 4.01 -3.90 3.74
CA ALA A 221 3.47 -2.57 3.48
C ALA A 221 4.61 -1.54 3.36
N GLY A 222 4.94 -1.09 2.14
CA GLY A 222 6.00 -0.09 1.89
C GLY A 222 5.45 1.33 1.78
N THR A 223 6.08 2.32 2.39
CA THR A 223 5.47 3.68 2.49
C THR A 223 6.40 4.85 2.20
N ALA A 224 7.62 4.85 2.71
CA ALA A 224 8.47 6.05 2.71
C ALA A 224 9.70 5.87 1.82
N PHE A 225 9.55 6.14 0.52
CA PHE A 225 10.69 6.24 -0.39
C PHE A 225 11.46 7.54 -0.13
N ARG A 226 12.76 7.42 0.14
CA ARG A 226 13.66 8.54 0.43
C ARG A 226 14.95 8.41 -0.36
N VAL A 227 15.32 9.47 -1.08
CA VAL A 227 16.61 9.53 -1.79
C VAL A 227 17.70 9.88 -0.76
N VAL A 228 18.72 9.03 -0.67
CA VAL A 228 19.83 9.15 0.31
C VAL A 228 21.19 9.37 -0.36
N GLY A 229 21.22 9.44 -1.70
CA GLY A 229 22.40 9.78 -2.49
C GLY A 229 22.02 9.94 -3.97
N ALA A 230 23.00 10.24 -4.83
CA ALA A 230 22.76 10.47 -6.27
C ALA A 230 21.98 9.30 -6.91
N ASP A 231 22.42 8.08 -6.63
CA ASP A 231 21.83 6.83 -7.14
C ASP A 231 21.31 5.92 -6.03
N ASN A 232 21.19 6.41 -4.80
CA ASN A 232 20.81 5.59 -3.65
C ASN A 232 19.49 6.07 -3.06
N ALA A 233 18.62 5.13 -2.74
CA ALA A 233 17.37 5.39 -2.05
C ALA A 233 17.13 4.36 -0.95
N GLU A 234 16.23 4.67 -0.04
CA GLU A 234 15.72 3.74 0.96
C GLU A 234 14.21 3.73 0.96
N VAL A 235 13.64 2.59 1.34
CA VAL A 235 12.21 2.42 1.54
C VAL A 235 11.98 1.76 2.89
N ASP A 236 11.18 2.39 3.75
CA ASP A 236 10.67 1.72 4.94
C ASP A 236 9.48 0.83 4.59
N VAL A 237 9.58 -0.42 5.01
CA VAL A 237 8.59 -1.46 4.79
C VAL A 237 8.25 -2.11 6.12
N TYR A 238 6.96 -2.41 6.32
CA TYR A 238 6.44 -2.95 7.57
C TYR A 238 5.72 -4.27 7.31
N PRO A 239 5.75 -5.21 8.27
CA PRO A 239 4.79 -6.30 8.28
C PRO A 239 3.38 -5.75 8.59
N ARG A 240 2.35 -6.56 8.32
CA ARG A 240 0.97 -6.23 8.69
C ARG A 240 0.52 -7.01 9.92
N SER A 241 -0.28 -6.38 10.78
CA SER A 241 -1.01 -7.05 11.86
C SER A 241 -2.21 -7.83 11.33
N GLU A 242 -2.91 -8.51 12.22
CA GLU A 242 -4.05 -9.38 11.88
C GLU A 242 -5.20 -8.66 11.20
N ASN A 243 -5.42 -7.40 11.57
CA ASN A 243 -6.39 -6.51 10.94
C ASN A 243 -5.86 -5.87 9.63
N GLY A 244 -4.70 -6.30 9.13
CA GLY A 244 -4.06 -5.78 7.93
C GLY A 244 -3.35 -4.44 8.10
N ALA A 245 -3.31 -3.85 9.31
CA ALA A 245 -2.64 -2.56 9.50
C ALA A 245 -1.10 -2.71 9.51
N PRO A 246 -0.34 -1.77 8.93
CA PRO A 246 1.13 -1.79 9.01
C PRO A 246 1.63 -1.63 10.46
N VAL A 247 2.57 -2.49 10.88
CA VAL A 247 3.18 -2.42 12.23
C VAL A 247 4.49 -1.65 12.19
N LYS A 248 4.40 -0.33 12.42
CA LYS A 248 5.54 0.60 12.33
C LYS A 248 6.71 0.24 13.26
N ALA A 249 6.43 -0.37 14.42
CA ALA A 249 7.46 -0.80 15.38
C ALA A 249 8.33 -1.95 14.88
N ALA A 250 7.95 -2.61 13.78
CA ALA A 250 8.67 -3.72 13.16
C ALA A 250 9.23 -3.35 11.77
N VAL A 251 9.63 -2.09 11.60
CA VAL A 251 10.18 -1.60 10.33
C VAL A 251 11.43 -2.37 9.87
N THR A 252 11.45 -2.63 8.57
CA THR A 252 12.63 -3.03 7.81
C THR A 252 12.91 -1.94 6.77
N THR A 253 14.09 -1.35 6.82
CA THR A 253 14.54 -0.36 5.83
C THR A 253 15.28 -1.09 4.71
N VAL A 254 14.79 -0.97 3.48
CA VAL A 254 15.39 -1.55 2.29
C VAL A 254 16.22 -0.51 1.56
N SER A 255 17.50 -0.81 1.32
CA SER A 255 18.42 0.05 0.56
C SER A 255 18.38 -0.31 -0.92
N LEU A 256 18.24 0.70 -1.78
CA LEU A 256 18.10 0.59 -3.22
C LEU A 256 19.21 1.34 -3.94
N ARG A 257 19.65 0.81 -5.08
CA ARG A 257 20.52 1.49 -6.04
C ARG A 257 19.82 1.66 -7.38
N ARG A 258 19.86 2.88 -7.91
CA ARG A 258 19.29 3.25 -9.21
C ARG A 258 20.14 2.65 -10.33
N GLY A 259 19.50 1.88 -11.19
CA GLY A 259 20.04 1.45 -12.49
C GLY A 259 19.55 2.36 -13.61
N THR A 260 19.76 1.93 -14.87
CA THR A 260 19.29 2.68 -16.04
C THR A 260 17.78 2.57 -16.24
N ALA A 261 17.18 1.43 -15.88
CA ALA A 261 15.77 1.13 -16.13
C ALA A 261 14.98 0.68 -14.88
N SER A 262 15.66 0.40 -13.75
CA SER A 262 15.02 -0.11 -12.54
C SER A 262 15.82 0.23 -11.28
N TRP A 263 15.18 0.07 -10.12
CA TRP A 263 15.86 -0.03 -8.84
C TRP A 263 16.33 -1.46 -8.60
N SER A 264 17.51 -1.61 -7.98
CA SER A 264 18.00 -2.90 -7.47
C SER A 264 18.19 -2.83 -5.96
N VAL A 265 17.80 -3.88 -5.25
CA VAL A 265 18.01 -3.97 -3.79
C VAL A 265 19.47 -4.27 -3.49
N THR A 266 20.04 -3.52 -2.55
CA THR A 266 21.45 -3.64 -2.10
C THR A 266 21.58 -4.03 -0.64
N GLY A 267 20.46 -4.15 0.08
CA GLY A 267 20.40 -4.58 1.46
C GLY A 267 19.04 -4.32 2.08
N ALA A 268 18.77 -4.98 3.19
CA ALA A 268 17.68 -4.62 4.09
C ALA A 268 18.20 -4.68 5.53
N ALA A 269 17.68 -3.82 6.40
CA ALA A 269 18.11 -3.77 7.79
C ALA A 269 16.95 -3.41 8.72
N THR A 270 17.00 -3.97 9.92
CA THR A 270 16.18 -3.54 11.06
C THR A 270 17.10 -3.23 12.24
N ALA A 271 16.70 -2.27 13.08
CA ALA A 271 17.52 -1.83 14.21
C ALA A 271 17.71 -2.93 15.28
N THR A 272 16.84 -3.94 15.31
CA THR A 272 16.88 -4.98 16.33
C THR A 272 17.70 -6.20 15.92
N ILE A 273 18.16 -6.31 14.68
CA ILE A 273 19.02 -7.41 14.20
C ILE A 273 20.20 -6.78 13.47
N VAL A 274 21.30 -6.58 14.18
CA VAL A 274 22.54 -6.01 13.63
C VAL A 274 23.50 -7.14 13.31
N VAL A 275 23.98 -7.19 12.06
CA VAL A 275 24.86 -8.25 11.57
C VAL A 275 26.26 -7.68 11.39
N ASP A 276 27.23 -8.25 12.11
CA ASP A 276 28.64 -7.93 11.98
C ASP A 276 29.33 -8.86 10.96
N GLU A 277 28.90 -10.13 10.90
CA GLU A 277 29.36 -11.11 9.90
C GLU A 277 28.21 -11.95 9.33
N PRO A 278 28.17 -12.14 8.00
CA PRO A 278 29.14 -11.68 7.00
C PRO A 278 29.03 -10.16 6.72
N ALA A 279 30.13 -9.56 6.27
CA ALA A 279 30.13 -8.20 5.75
C ALA A 279 29.40 -8.14 4.39
N ARG A 280 28.87 -6.95 4.02
CA ARG A 280 28.24 -6.74 2.71
C ARG A 280 29.22 -7.07 1.59
N ALA A 281 28.73 -7.79 0.58
CA ALA A 281 29.46 -8.27 -0.58
C ALA A 281 30.66 -9.20 -0.27
N ALA A 282 30.76 -9.73 0.96
CA ALA A 282 31.78 -10.71 1.29
C ALA A 282 31.61 -11.99 0.47
N THR A 283 32.73 -12.62 0.12
CA THR A 283 32.73 -13.99 -0.40
C THR A 283 32.60 -14.96 0.75
N VAL A 284 31.53 -15.75 0.77
CA VAL A 284 31.22 -16.70 1.85
C VAL A 284 31.40 -18.15 1.38
N VAL A 285 31.87 -19.00 2.28
CA VAL A 285 32.03 -20.46 2.07
C VAL A 285 31.25 -21.22 3.13
N SER A 286 30.87 -22.47 2.85
CA SER A 286 30.15 -23.31 3.80
C SER A 286 31.12 -24.13 4.65
N PRO A 287 30.95 -24.19 5.99
CA PRO A 287 29.90 -23.52 6.76
C PRO A 287 30.16 -22.02 6.91
N LEU A 288 29.11 -21.21 6.76
CA LEU A 288 29.16 -19.77 6.94
C LEU A 288 29.15 -19.44 8.44
N ARG A 289 30.20 -18.79 8.93
CA ARG A 289 30.16 -18.15 10.26
C ARG A 289 29.30 -16.89 10.22
N VAL A 290 28.47 -16.73 11.25
CA VAL A 290 27.60 -15.56 11.42
C VAL A 290 27.77 -14.96 12.80
N ARG A 291 27.79 -13.62 12.87
CA ARG A 291 27.96 -12.86 14.13
C ARG A 291 27.18 -11.56 14.10
N GLY A 292 26.76 -11.11 15.27
CA GLY A 292 26.07 -9.84 15.42
C GLY A 292 25.40 -9.70 16.77
N ARG A 293 24.35 -8.87 16.81
CA ARG A 293 23.49 -8.68 17.98
C ARG A 293 22.03 -8.70 17.56
N ALA A 294 21.18 -9.28 18.41
CA ALA A 294 19.75 -9.28 18.16
C ALA A 294 18.92 -9.04 19.42
N LEU A 295 17.82 -8.31 19.24
CA LEU A 295 16.62 -8.33 20.05
C LEU A 295 15.51 -8.91 19.15
N ALA A 296 15.11 -10.14 19.41
CA ALA A 296 14.11 -10.87 18.63
C ALA A 296 13.14 -11.58 19.57
N PHE A 297 11.96 -11.95 19.09
CA PHE A 297 11.03 -12.75 19.87
C PHE A 297 11.71 -14.04 20.38
N GLU A 298 11.65 -14.28 21.70
CA GLU A 298 12.34 -15.39 22.39
C GLU A 298 13.86 -15.47 22.16
N GLY A 299 14.48 -14.40 21.64
CA GLY A 299 15.90 -14.35 21.29
C GLY A 299 16.27 -15.17 20.06
N THR A 300 15.31 -15.72 19.32
CA THR A 300 15.58 -16.59 18.17
C THR A 300 15.66 -15.78 16.89
N VAL A 301 16.76 -15.94 16.14
CA VAL A 301 16.95 -15.35 14.81
C VAL A 301 17.10 -16.47 13.80
N ALA A 302 16.15 -16.59 12.88
CA ALA A 302 16.27 -17.51 11.76
C ALA A 302 17.30 -16.98 10.76
N VAL A 303 18.18 -17.86 10.28
CA VAL A 303 19.21 -17.53 9.29
C VAL A 303 18.96 -18.35 8.03
N GLN A 304 18.85 -17.67 6.89
CA GLN A 304 18.70 -18.32 5.59
C GLN A 304 19.80 -17.88 4.65
N VAL A 305 20.36 -18.84 3.91
CA VAL A 305 21.30 -18.60 2.83
C VAL A 305 20.56 -18.81 1.52
N LEU A 306 20.42 -17.74 0.74
CA LEU A 306 19.63 -17.70 -0.49
C LEU A 306 20.53 -17.40 -1.69
N GLY A 307 20.37 -18.16 -2.77
CA GLY A 307 21.02 -17.91 -4.06
C GLY A 307 20.00 -17.76 -5.17
N GLY A 308 20.50 -17.56 -6.38
CA GLY A 308 19.73 -17.40 -7.60
C GLY A 308 19.39 -15.95 -7.90
N PRO A 309 18.86 -15.68 -9.10
CA PRO A 309 18.29 -14.37 -9.42
C PRO A 309 17.06 -14.11 -8.54
N GLU A 310 16.75 -12.85 -8.26
CA GLU A 310 15.61 -12.43 -7.43
C GLU A 310 14.28 -13.08 -7.88
N ALA A 311 14.07 -13.21 -9.20
CA ALA A 311 12.87 -13.85 -9.76
C ALA A 311 12.80 -15.38 -9.60
N ALA A 312 13.88 -16.03 -9.17
CA ALA A 312 13.95 -17.48 -8.98
C ALA A 312 14.88 -17.84 -7.81
N VAL A 313 14.72 -17.14 -6.69
CA VAL A 313 15.53 -17.35 -5.50
C VAL A 313 15.41 -18.81 -5.02
N LYS A 314 16.52 -19.39 -4.58
CA LYS A 314 16.58 -20.74 -4.01
C LYS A 314 17.24 -20.70 -2.64
N ARG A 315 16.61 -21.36 -1.66
CA ARG A 315 17.23 -21.60 -0.36
C ARG A 315 18.34 -22.64 -0.50
N LEU A 316 19.58 -22.23 -0.20
CA LEU A 316 20.78 -23.05 -0.26
C LEU A 316 21.13 -23.66 1.11
N GLY A 317 20.72 -22.99 2.18
CA GLY A 317 20.93 -23.43 3.56
C GLY A 317 20.03 -22.67 4.52
N GLU A 318 19.84 -23.23 5.71
CA GLU A 318 19.08 -22.62 6.79
C GLU A 318 19.62 -23.04 8.15
N GLY A 319 19.38 -22.21 9.15
CA GLY A 319 19.75 -22.43 10.54
C GLY A 319 19.14 -21.35 11.43
N PHE A 320 19.63 -21.25 12.66
CA PHE A 320 19.25 -20.20 13.58
C PHE A 320 20.42 -19.84 14.49
N VAL A 321 20.34 -18.66 15.09
CA VAL A 321 21.24 -18.19 16.14
C VAL A 321 20.43 -17.58 17.27
N THR A 322 21.02 -17.53 18.46
CA THR A 322 20.37 -17.00 19.66
C THR A 322 20.99 -15.66 20.03
N GLY A 323 20.17 -14.61 20.01
CA GLY A 323 20.47 -13.29 20.57
C GLY A 323 19.75 -13.09 21.91
N GLY A 324 19.06 -11.96 22.08
CA GLY A 324 18.28 -11.68 23.28
C GLY A 324 16.78 -11.51 23.02
N GLY A 325 15.95 -11.94 23.98
CA GLY A 325 14.48 -11.90 23.91
C GLY A 325 13.81 -10.70 24.60
N ASP A 326 14.52 -10.10 25.54
CA ASP A 326 14.12 -8.97 26.40
C ASP A 326 15.01 -7.74 26.13
N VAL A 327 16.31 -7.95 25.96
CA VAL A 327 17.29 -6.91 25.60
C VAL A 327 18.25 -7.43 24.53
N SER A 328 18.80 -6.53 23.71
CA SER A 328 19.74 -6.91 22.65
C SER A 328 21.00 -7.59 23.20
N ARG A 329 21.26 -8.83 22.75
CA ARG A 329 22.47 -9.60 23.10
C ARG A 329 23.24 -10.05 21.86
N PRO A 330 24.55 -10.29 21.98
CA PRO A 330 25.33 -10.90 20.90
C PRO A 330 24.79 -12.26 20.49
N PHE A 331 24.92 -12.58 19.22
CA PHE A 331 24.77 -13.94 18.69
C PHE A 331 26.03 -14.33 17.92
N GLU A 332 26.34 -15.62 17.93
CA GLU A 332 27.38 -16.22 17.10
C GLU A 332 26.96 -17.65 16.73
N GLY A 333 27.27 -18.08 15.50
CA GLY A 333 26.99 -19.43 15.06
C GLY A 333 27.55 -19.74 13.68
N SER A 334 27.17 -20.90 13.16
CA SER A 334 27.54 -21.36 11.82
C SER A 334 26.34 -21.94 11.08
N VAL A 335 26.19 -21.62 9.81
CA VAL A 335 25.12 -22.13 8.93
C VAL A 335 25.74 -22.85 7.74
N SER A 336 25.41 -24.12 7.60
CA SER A 336 25.81 -24.91 6.42
C SER A 336 24.90 -24.59 5.25
N PHE A 337 25.46 -24.53 4.04
CA PHE A 337 24.71 -24.32 2.81
C PHE A 337 25.33 -25.05 1.62
N SER A 338 24.52 -25.34 0.61
CA SER A 338 24.99 -25.90 -0.66
C SER A 338 25.72 -24.83 -1.48
N PRO A 339 27.02 -24.96 -1.77
CA PRO A 339 27.78 -23.95 -2.49
C PRO A 339 27.23 -23.68 -3.90
N ARG A 340 27.33 -22.43 -4.34
CA ARG A 340 26.99 -21.96 -5.68
C ARG A 340 28.11 -21.03 -6.19
N PRO A 341 29.31 -21.55 -6.50
CA PRO A 341 30.49 -20.72 -6.71
C PRO A 341 30.26 -19.61 -7.75
N SER A 342 30.72 -18.40 -7.44
CA SER A 342 30.59 -17.19 -8.28
C SER A 342 29.16 -16.66 -8.46
N GLU A 343 28.18 -17.23 -7.77
CA GLU A 343 26.82 -16.74 -7.75
C GLU A 343 26.64 -15.67 -6.66
N ARG A 344 25.80 -14.66 -6.93
CA ARG A 344 25.38 -13.67 -5.93
C ARG A 344 24.23 -14.24 -5.11
N GLY A 345 24.15 -13.85 -3.85
CA GLY A 345 23.07 -14.27 -2.98
C GLY A 345 22.86 -13.36 -1.79
N TRP A 346 22.07 -13.85 -0.86
CA TRP A 346 21.67 -13.17 0.35
C TRP A 346 21.85 -14.08 1.56
N VAL A 347 22.28 -13.48 2.67
CA VAL A 347 22.14 -14.07 4.00
C VAL A 347 21.09 -13.25 4.73
N VAL A 348 19.96 -13.88 5.03
CA VAL A 348 18.80 -13.25 5.66
C VAL A 348 18.74 -13.67 7.12
N PHE A 349 18.77 -12.69 8.01
CA PHE A 349 18.58 -12.84 9.45
C PHE A 349 17.21 -12.28 9.81
N ALA A 350 16.29 -13.14 10.21
CA ALA A 350 14.88 -12.78 10.36
C ALA A 350 14.33 -13.16 11.74
N GLU A 351 13.54 -12.26 12.31
CA GLU A 351 12.54 -12.61 13.32
C GLU A 351 11.31 -13.11 12.57
N ARG A 352 10.78 -14.27 13.00
CA ARG A 352 9.56 -14.84 12.44
C ARG A 352 8.39 -14.57 13.37
N SER A 353 7.24 -14.34 12.76
CA SER A 353 5.96 -14.25 13.46
C SER A 353 5.65 -15.58 14.15
N ALA A 354 5.42 -15.54 15.46
CA ALA A 354 5.01 -16.72 16.23
C ALA A 354 3.63 -17.26 15.81
N ARG A 355 2.83 -16.44 15.10
CA ARG A 355 1.49 -16.81 14.63
C ARG A 355 1.54 -17.74 13.42
N ASP A 356 2.32 -17.38 12.41
CA ASP A 356 2.25 -17.97 11.07
C ASP A 356 3.62 -18.31 10.45
N GLY A 357 4.71 -18.05 11.18
CA GLY A 357 6.07 -18.34 10.73
C GLY A 357 6.59 -17.44 9.60
N SER A 358 5.80 -16.46 9.16
CA SER A 358 6.20 -15.45 8.17
C SER A 358 7.31 -14.55 8.72
N VAL A 359 8.08 -13.92 7.84
CA VAL A 359 9.10 -12.98 8.29
C VAL A 359 8.46 -11.69 8.78
N TRP A 360 8.74 -11.34 10.04
CA TRP A 360 8.20 -10.16 10.71
C TRP A 360 9.08 -8.93 10.50
N ARG A 361 10.39 -9.09 10.64
CA ARG A 361 11.42 -8.08 10.34
C ARG A 361 12.74 -8.78 10.07
N LEU A 362 13.65 -8.13 9.36
CA LEU A 362 14.90 -8.77 8.96
C LEU A 362 16.05 -7.82 8.69
N THR A 363 17.25 -8.39 8.71
CA THR A 363 18.44 -7.84 8.07
C THR A 363 18.92 -8.80 6.99
N ALA A 364 19.04 -8.32 5.75
CA ALA A 364 19.51 -9.08 4.60
C ALA A 364 20.84 -8.52 4.10
N VAL A 365 21.87 -9.38 4.11
CA VAL A 365 23.23 -9.04 3.69
C VAL A 365 23.49 -9.63 2.30
N PRO A 366 23.85 -8.83 1.29
CA PRO A 366 24.26 -9.36 0.00
C PRO A 366 25.63 -10.02 0.11
N VAL A 367 25.83 -11.17 -0.52
CA VAL A 367 27.09 -11.93 -0.50
C VAL A 367 27.42 -12.50 -1.88
N LEU A 368 28.67 -12.95 -2.03
CA LEU A 368 29.13 -13.79 -3.13
C LEU A 368 29.41 -15.19 -2.60
N PHE A 369 29.06 -16.24 -3.33
CA PHE A 369 29.37 -17.60 -2.91
C PHE A 369 30.74 -18.04 -3.43
N GLY A 370 31.62 -18.44 -2.51
CA GLY A 370 32.91 -19.04 -2.81
C GLY A 370 32.82 -20.54 -3.11
N PRO A 371 33.94 -21.15 -3.52
CA PRO A 371 34.03 -22.61 -3.64
C PRO A 371 33.82 -23.28 -2.27
N SER A 372 33.35 -24.53 -2.25
CA SER A 372 33.32 -25.35 -1.03
C SER A 372 34.72 -25.37 -0.39
N SER A 373 34.82 -25.16 0.92
CA SER A 373 36.03 -25.57 1.64
C SER A 373 36.09 -27.10 1.59
N GLN A 374 37.19 -27.64 1.04
CA GLN A 374 37.46 -29.08 1.09
C GLN A 374 37.67 -29.56 2.53
#